data_AF-A0A368XD79-F1
#
_entry.id   AF-A0A368XD79-F1
#
_cell.length_a   1.000
_cell.length_b   1.000
_cell.length_c   1.000
_cell.angle_alpha   90.00
_cell.angle_beta   90.00
_cell.angle_gamma   90.00
#
_symmetry.space_group_name_H-M   'P 1'
#
loop_
_entity.id
_entity.type
_entity.pdbx_description
1 polymer ?
#
loop_
_entity_poly.entity_id
_entity_poly.type
_entity_poly.pdbx_seq_one_letter_code
_entity_poly.pdbx_strand_id
1 'polypeptide(L)'
;MSGFYPTQDVREAAQGNWIAILATMIPEIEPALKKLGRGHVPCPMPGHGSKKKNFRVFKDVNETGGAICSCGSWKEGFNVLMDYHGWDFEETKEHVARFLQLEKVVPRSDRSKCDRRRDSKSSPATRPSQKAAEHGSDIEEQAIASFENSYQKQSPENRNQASSVDRGAGAPNQAITPEATLPVADVSNSPQVTIADIYKAKPWLSATAEELAEQRKRDQLYQEHLEERIEKLWNEALCLDSPGAEPARAYFRNRQVSIRGLNLNNTLRFVPKLVYRDEDGNNLGDHPAIVAAIRDKDGKLVTLHRTYLTKNGKKARVPSAKKMMPVPANKEVVGGAIRLGNPQDGVIGISEGMETALSVYRATGQTVWSLVSCSILQGFEPPAGTKVVVHWADKDRSAAGELADAVLRERLEPRGIKVVTMLPAVPIPRRAKGVDWNDVLIEQGLFGFPRKEHLRRLCQIGQEERNVI
;
A
#
# COMPACT_ATOMS: atom_id res chain seq x y z
N MET A 1 3.41 -10.59 -42.19
CA MET A 1 3.94 -11.36 -41.05
C MET A 1 3.16 -10.93 -39.83
N SER A 2 2.44 -11.84 -39.16
CA SER A 2 1.68 -11.49 -37.95
C SER A 2 2.66 -11.36 -36.78
N GLY A 3 3.24 -10.17 -36.61
CA GLY A 3 3.95 -9.86 -35.38
C GLY A 3 3.00 -9.92 -34.17
N PHE A 4 3.57 -10.00 -32.98
CA PHE A 4 2.81 -10.05 -31.72
C PHE A 4 3.27 -8.95 -30.78
N TYR A 5 2.46 -8.65 -29.78
CA TYR A 5 2.85 -7.75 -28.69
C TYR A 5 3.34 -8.59 -27.50
N PRO A 6 4.61 -8.45 -27.08
CA PRO A 6 5.08 -9.10 -25.87
C PRO A 6 4.27 -8.61 -24.67
N THR A 7 3.76 -9.54 -23.87
CA THR A 7 2.85 -9.23 -22.77
C THR A 7 3.47 -8.29 -21.74
N GLN A 8 4.76 -8.44 -21.45
CA GLN A 8 5.47 -7.61 -20.50
C GLN A 8 5.57 -6.15 -20.98
N ASP A 9 5.93 -5.94 -22.24
CA ASP A 9 6.07 -4.62 -22.84
C ASP A 9 4.72 -3.85 -22.82
N VAL A 10 3.61 -4.54 -23.14
CA VAL A 10 2.27 -3.92 -23.07
C VAL A 10 1.90 -3.55 -21.64
N ARG A 11 2.22 -4.42 -20.67
CA ARG A 11 1.97 -4.15 -19.24
C ARG A 11 2.77 -2.96 -18.75
N GLU A 12 4.05 -2.90 -19.05
CA GLU A 12 4.94 -1.79 -18.67
C GLU A 12 4.50 -0.47 -19.31
N ALA A 13 4.14 -0.49 -20.60
CA ALA A 13 3.65 0.70 -21.28
C ALA A 13 2.27 1.18 -20.78
N ALA A 14 1.42 0.27 -20.29
CA ALA A 14 0.11 0.61 -19.73
C ALA A 14 0.22 1.26 -18.34
N GLN A 15 1.28 0.98 -17.58
CA GLN A 15 1.50 1.59 -16.26
C GLN A 15 1.62 3.12 -16.37
N GLY A 16 0.81 3.83 -15.59
CA GLY A 16 0.73 5.29 -15.63
C GLY A 16 -0.20 5.87 -16.70
N ASN A 17 -0.79 5.02 -17.55
CA ASN A 17 -1.71 5.41 -18.64
C ASN A 17 -3.11 4.80 -18.49
N TRP A 18 -3.36 4.00 -17.44
CA TRP A 18 -4.62 3.26 -17.28
C TRP A 18 -5.85 4.14 -17.17
N ILE A 19 -5.76 5.34 -16.60
CA ILE A 19 -6.91 6.26 -16.55
C ILE A 19 -7.32 6.64 -17.98
N ALA A 20 -6.38 6.93 -18.86
CA ALA A 20 -6.67 7.29 -20.24
C ALA A 20 -7.18 6.10 -21.06
N ILE A 21 -6.58 4.92 -20.86
CA ILE A 21 -7.03 3.67 -21.48
C ILE A 21 -8.49 3.40 -21.10
N LEU A 22 -8.79 3.36 -19.79
CA LEU A 22 -10.13 3.07 -19.28
C LEU A 22 -11.14 4.16 -19.67
N ALA A 23 -10.77 5.45 -19.60
CA ALA A 23 -11.66 6.55 -19.98
C ALA A 23 -11.99 6.59 -21.48
N THR A 24 -11.18 5.95 -22.31
CA THR A 24 -11.39 5.86 -23.76
C THR A 24 -12.15 4.58 -24.12
N MET A 25 -11.76 3.44 -23.54
CA MET A 25 -12.34 2.14 -23.86
C MET A 25 -13.63 1.84 -23.09
N ILE A 26 -13.89 2.53 -21.98
CA ILE A 26 -15.12 2.39 -21.17
C ILE A 26 -15.61 3.79 -20.76
N PRO A 27 -16.36 4.51 -21.61
CA PRO A 27 -16.83 5.87 -21.29
C PRO A 27 -17.65 5.95 -19.99
N GLU A 28 -18.42 4.91 -19.65
CA GLU A 28 -19.27 4.87 -18.45
C GLU A 28 -18.48 4.79 -17.13
N ILE A 29 -17.17 4.47 -17.17
CA ILE A 29 -16.32 4.40 -15.98
C ILE A 29 -15.83 5.79 -15.52
N GLU A 30 -15.99 6.82 -16.36
CA GLU A 30 -15.52 8.19 -16.12
C GLU A 30 -15.90 8.76 -14.75
N PRO A 31 -17.14 8.59 -14.23
CA PRO A 31 -17.50 9.05 -12.89
C PRO A 31 -16.69 8.39 -11.77
N ALA A 32 -16.19 7.16 -11.96
CA ALA A 32 -15.32 6.50 -11.00
C ALA A 32 -13.88 7.04 -11.08
N LEU A 33 -13.39 7.24 -12.30
CA LEU A 33 -12.03 7.74 -12.56
C LEU A 33 -11.85 9.16 -12.02
N LYS A 34 -12.84 10.04 -12.20
CA LYS A 34 -12.82 11.41 -11.62
C LYS A 34 -12.70 11.44 -10.10
N LYS A 35 -13.07 10.35 -9.42
CA LYS A 35 -12.95 10.26 -7.97
C LYS A 35 -11.65 9.60 -7.50
N LEU A 36 -10.82 9.07 -8.40
CA LEU A 36 -9.50 8.47 -8.08
C LEU A 36 -9.55 7.48 -6.90
N GLY A 37 -10.57 6.63 -6.91
CA GLY A 37 -10.82 5.61 -5.88
C GLY A 37 -11.47 6.09 -4.59
N ARG A 38 -11.87 7.38 -4.51
CA ARG A 38 -12.65 7.96 -3.42
C ARG A 38 -14.15 7.72 -3.64
N GLY A 39 -14.83 7.13 -2.66
CA GLY A 39 -16.26 6.86 -2.75
C GLY A 39 -16.65 5.85 -3.82
N HIS A 40 -17.96 5.62 -3.96
CA HIS A 40 -18.52 4.64 -4.89
C HIS A 40 -19.39 5.32 -5.96
N VAL A 41 -19.57 4.62 -7.08
CA VAL A 41 -20.47 4.97 -8.17
C VAL A 41 -21.29 3.74 -8.60
N PRO A 42 -22.37 3.91 -9.37
CA PRO A 42 -23.06 2.78 -9.99
C PRO A 42 -22.11 1.95 -10.86
N CYS A 43 -22.32 0.65 -10.89
CA CYS A 43 -21.49 -0.27 -11.68
C CYS A 43 -21.64 0.01 -13.19
N PRO A 44 -20.53 0.26 -13.91
CA PRO A 44 -20.56 0.52 -15.35
C PRO A 44 -20.64 -0.77 -16.19
N MET A 45 -20.40 -1.94 -15.59
CA MET A 45 -20.32 -3.21 -16.31
C MET A 45 -21.68 -3.60 -16.94
N PRO A 46 -21.71 -3.96 -18.24
CA PRO A 46 -22.92 -4.42 -18.92
C PRO A 46 -23.54 -5.64 -18.21
N GLY A 47 -24.87 -5.67 -18.11
CA GLY A 47 -25.58 -6.80 -17.50
C GLY A 47 -25.50 -6.91 -15.97
N HIS A 48 -24.69 -6.08 -15.29
CA HIS A 48 -24.48 -6.20 -13.83
C HIS A 48 -25.49 -5.44 -12.94
N GLY A 49 -26.58 -4.91 -13.53
CA GLY A 49 -27.74 -4.36 -12.82
C GLY A 49 -27.45 -3.04 -12.09
N SER A 50 -28.00 -1.94 -12.62
CA SER A 50 -27.69 -0.55 -12.23
C SER A 50 -28.19 -0.08 -10.85
N LYS A 51 -28.83 -0.93 -10.04
CA LYS A 51 -29.40 -0.52 -8.74
C LYS A 51 -28.64 -1.17 -7.57
N LYS A 52 -27.88 -0.35 -6.84
CA LYS A 52 -27.20 -0.63 -5.55
C LYS A 52 -25.88 -1.42 -5.59
N LYS A 53 -25.16 -1.41 -6.71
CA LYS A 53 -23.78 -1.96 -6.76
C LYS A 53 -22.78 -0.83 -6.52
N ASN A 54 -21.87 -1.05 -5.57
CA ASN A 54 -20.88 -0.07 -5.13
C ASN A 54 -19.58 -0.28 -5.91
N PHE A 55 -19.48 0.29 -7.11
CA PHE A 55 -18.27 0.25 -7.92
C PHE A 55 -17.31 1.37 -7.53
N ARG A 56 -16.01 1.08 -7.48
CA ARG A 56 -14.94 2.08 -7.40
C ARG A 56 -13.68 1.55 -8.05
N VAL A 57 -12.86 2.44 -8.58
CA VAL A 57 -11.49 2.11 -8.97
C VAL A 57 -10.58 2.10 -7.75
N PHE A 58 -9.40 1.50 -7.85
CA PHE A 58 -8.40 1.61 -6.78
C PHE A 58 -7.70 2.97 -6.78
N LYS A 59 -6.99 3.30 -5.69
CA LYS A 59 -6.27 4.57 -5.56
C LYS A 59 -5.08 4.66 -6.52
N ASP A 60 -4.51 3.51 -6.85
CA ASP A 60 -3.44 3.28 -7.81
C ASP A 60 -3.98 2.88 -9.20
N VAL A 61 -5.21 3.32 -9.54
CA VAL A 61 -5.84 2.98 -10.83
C VAL A 61 -4.99 3.43 -12.01
N ASN A 62 -4.18 4.48 -11.89
CA ASN A 62 -3.35 4.91 -13.00
C ASN A 62 -2.19 3.95 -13.27
N GLU A 63 -1.74 3.24 -12.23
CA GLU A 63 -0.64 2.29 -12.24
C GLU A 63 -1.13 0.88 -12.59
N THR A 64 -2.22 0.41 -11.97
CA THR A 64 -2.70 -0.97 -12.13
C THR A 64 -3.93 -1.10 -13.02
N GLY A 65 -4.74 -0.04 -13.14
CA GLY A 65 -6.05 -0.09 -13.77
C GLY A 65 -7.13 -0.86 -12.98
N GLY A 66 -6.80 -1.29 -11.76
CA GLY A 66 -7.68 -2.15 -10.97
C GLY A 66 -8.95 -1.47 -10.44
N ALA A 67 -9.98 -2.28 -10.21
CA ALA A 67 -11.27 -1.82 -9.71
C ALA A 67 -11.94 -2.87 -8.81
N ILE A 68 -12.88 -2.44 -7.99
CA ILE A 68 -13.68 -3.31 -7.14
C ILE A 68 -15.14 -2.91 -7.17
N CYS A 69 -15.99 -3.92 -7.17
CA CYS A 69 -17.43 -3.78 -7.08
C CYS A 69 -18.01 -4.88 -6.19
N SER A 70 -19.24 -4.68 -5.73
CA SER A 70 -20.00 -5.74 -5.07
C SER A 70 -20.33 -6.93 -6.00
N CYS A 71 -20.06 -6.84 -7.31
CA CYS A 71 -20.19 -7.97 -8.25
C CYS A 71 -18.85 -8.66 -8.57
N GLY A 72 -17.71 -8.06 -8.25
CA GLY A 72 -16.41 -8.60 -8.65
C GLY A 72 -15.25 -7.72 -8.20
N SER A 73 -14.05 -8.30 -8.17
CA SER A 73 -12.80 -7.59 -7.87
C SER A 73 -11.80 -7.87 -8.98
N TRP A 74 -11.31 -6.80 -9.61
CA TRP A 74 -10.37 -6.86 -10.74
C TRP A 74 -9.04 -6.27 -10.30
N LYS A 75 -7.98 -7.07 -10.36
CA LYS A 75 -6.65 -6.67 -9.88
C LYS A 75 -5.95 -5.73 -10.86
N GLU A 76 -6.16 -5.92 -12.16
CA GLU A 76 -5.51 -5.17 -13.23
C GLU A 76 -6.56 -4.61 -14.20
N GLY A 77 -6.21 -3.52 -14.90
CA GLY A 77 -7.05 -2.89 -15.91
C GLY A 77 -7.40 -3.81 -17.08
N PHE A 78 -6.53 -4.77 -17.41
CA PHE A 78 -6.85 -5.83 -18.38
C PHE A 78 -8.10 -6.61 -17.94
N ASN A 79 -8.21 -6.97 -16.66
CA ASN A 79 -9.37 -7.71 -16.17
C ASN A 79 -10.65 -6.85 -16.23
N VAL A 80 -10.53 -5.54 -16.01
CA VAL A 80 -11.66 -4.60 -16.14
C VAL A 80 -12.15 -4.54 -17.58
N LEU A 81 -11.23 -4.43 -18.55
CA LEU A 81 -11.56 -4.39 -19.98
C LEU A 81 -12.16 -5.71 -20.47
N MET A 82 -11.57 -6.84 -20.08
CA MET A 82 -12.06 -8.18 -20.41
C MET A 82 -13.50 -8.38 -19.91
N ASP A 83 -13.78 -8.01 -18.66
CA ASP A 83 -15.11 -8.19 -18.07
C ASP A 83 -16.15 -7.25 -18.70
N TYR A 84 -15.77 -6.03 -19.04
CA TYR A 84 -16.67 -5.06 -19.67
C TYR A 84 -17.03 -5.44 -21.11
N HIS A 85 -16.04 -5.80 -21.93
CA HIS A 85 -16.23 -6.07 -23.37
C HIS A 85 -16.51 -7.54 -23.69
N GLY A 86 -16.21 -8.46 -22.77
CA GLY A 86 -16.25 -9.90 -23.02
C GLY A 86 -15.06 -10.42 -23.85
N TRP A 87 -13.99 -9.63 -23.98
CA TRP A 87 -12.77 -10.00 -24.70
C TRP A 87 -11.96 -11.04 -23.95
N ASP A 88 -11.22 -11.85 -24.70
CA ASP A 88 -10.13 -12.64 -24.13
C ASP A 88 -8.89 -11.76 -23.85
N PHE A 89 -7.87 -12.37 -23.23
CA PHE A 89 -6.65 -11.65 -22.86
C PHE A 89 -5.84 -11.18 -24.07
N GLU A 90 -5.78 -11.96 -25.15
CA GLU A 90 -4.98 -11.63 -26.33
C GLU A 90 -5.62 -10.49 -27.12
N GLU A 91 -6.94 -10.52 -27.27
CA GLU A 91 -7.73 -9.46 -27.88
C GLU A 91 -7.60 -8.16 -27.07
N THR A 92 -7.77 -8.24 -25.74
CA THR A 92 -7.60 -7.08 -24.85
C THR A 92 -6.19 -6.49 -24.95
N LYS A 93 -5.16 -7.35 -24.93
CA LYS A 93 -3.76 -6.94 -25.08
C LYS A 93 -3.53 -6.24 -26.42
N GLU A 94 -4.13 -6.74 -27.49
CA GLU A 94 -4.01 -6.12 -28.81
C GLU A 94 -4.69 -4.74 -28.86
N HIS A 95 -5.87 -4.57 -28.24
CA HIS A 95 -6.52 -3.26 -28.12
C HIS A 95 -5.70 -2.26 -27.30
N VAL A 96 -5.15 -2.69 -26.16
CA VAL A 96 -4.31 -1.84 -25.31
C VAL A 96 -3.00 -1.47 -26.01
N ALA A 97 -2.34 -2.42 -26.66
CA ALA A 97 -1.10 -2.16 -27.39
C ALA A 97 -1.30 -1.21 -28.58
N ARG A 98 -2.43 -1.35 -29.30
CA ARG A 98 -2.81 -0.40 -30.36
C ARG A 98 -3.07 1.00 -29.81
N PHE A 99 -3.75 1.11 -28.68
CA PHE A 99 -3.99 2.38 -28.00
C PHE A 99 -2.68 3.07 -27.59
N LEU A 100 -1.72 2.30 -27.10
CA LEU A 100 -0.39 2.76 -26.69
C LEU A 100 0.58 2.94 -27.88
N GLN A 101 0.13 2.66 -29.11
CA GLN A 101 0.92 2.76 -30.34
C GLN A 101 2.23 1.94 -30.30
N LEU A 102 2.20 0.77 -29.66
CA LEU A 102 3.36 -0.12 -29.61
C LEU A 102 3.60 -0.78 -30.97
N GLU A 103 4.86 -1.12 -31.26
CA GLU A 103 5.23 -1.86 -32.46
C GLU A 103 5.10 -3.38 -32.23
N LYS A 104 4.64 -4.10 -33.26
CA LYS A 104 4.57 -5.56 -33.21
C LYS A 104 5.97 -6.15 -33.38
N VAL A 105 6.37 -7.01 -32.46
CA VAL A 105 7.61 -7.77 -32.57
C VAL A 105 7.40 -8.93 -33.54
N VAL A 106 8.27 -9.03 -34.55
CA VAL A 106 8.26 -10.15 -35.50
C VAL A 106 9.29 -11.19 -35.07
N PRO A 107 8.90 -12.48 -34.92
CA PRO A 107 9.83 -13.54 -34.54
C PRO A 107 11.06 -13.63 -35.46
N ARG A 108 12.21 -13.89 -34.86
CA ARG A 108 13.53 -13.91 -35.53
C ARG A 108 13.62 -14.95 -36.67
N SER A 109 12.83 -16.03 -36.61
CA SER A 109 12.75 -17.06 -37.66
C SER A 109 12.25 -16.53 -39.00
N ASP A 110 11.43 -15.48 -39.00
CA ASP A 110 10.80 -14.93 -40.20
C ASP A 110 11.63 -13.83 -40.88
N ARG A 111 12.61 -13.23 -40.19
CA ARG A 111 13.57 -12.30 -40.81
C ARG A 111 14.38 -12.98 -41.92
N SER A 112 14.68 -14.27 -41.76
CA SER A 112 15.50 -15.07 -42.69
C SER A 112 14.87 -15.37 -44.07
N LYS A 113 13.59 -15.01 -44.27
CA LYS A 113 12.90 -15.12 -45.57
C LYS A 113 12.85 -13.80 -46.36
N CYS A 114 13.08 -12.65 -45.71
CA CYS A 114 13.06 -11.35 -46.39
C CYS A 114 14.38 -11.04 -47.12
N ASP A 115 15.52 -11.45 -46.55
CA ASP A 115 16.85 -11.18 -47.17
C ASP A 115 17.13 -12.04 -48.41
N ARG A 116 16.51 -13.22 -48.56
CA ARG A 116 16.77 -14.11 -49.70
C ARG A 116 16.20 -13.63 -51.04
N ARG A 117 15.40 -12.56 -51.06
CA ARG A 117 14.92 -11.95 -52.32
C ARG A 117 15.81 -10.82 -52.83
N ARG A 118 16.76 -10.32 -52.01
CA ARG A 118 17.68 -9.26 -52.43
C ARG A 118 19.04 -9.77 -52.90
N ASP A 119 19.48 -10.94 -52.43
CA ASP A 119 20.81 -11.45 -52.78
C ASP A 119 20.75 -12.48 -53.93
N SER A 120 20.47 -11.97 -55.13
CA SER A 120 20.83 -12.65 -56.38
C SER A 120 21.72 -11.74 -57.23
N LYS A 121 22.81 -11.24 -56.64
CA LYS A 121 24.00 -10.81 -57.38
C LYS A 121 25.20 -10.70 -56.43
N SER A 122 26.27 -11.38 -56.86
CA SER A 122 27.66 -11.34 -56.38
C SER A 122 28.01 -11.88 -54.98
N SER A 123 28.68 -13.02 -54.99
CA SER A 123 29.86 -13.35 -54.16
C SER A 123 31.01 -13.70 -55.14
N PRO A 124 32.31 -13.81 -54.75
CA PRO A 124 32.91 -13.73 -53.41
C PRO A 124 34.25 -12.93 -53.32
N ALA A 125 34.76 -12.69 -52.10
CA ALA A 125 36.18 -12.87 -51.74
C ALA A 125 36.39 -12.88 -50.22
N THR A 126 37.41 -13.61 -49.75
CA THR A 126 37.50 -14.24 -48.42
C THR A 126 38.66 -13.68 -47.57
N ARG A 127 38.38 -13.33 -46.29
CA ARG A 127 39.22 -13.36 -45.03
C ARG A 127 40.50 -12.47 -44.91
N PRO A 128 40.99 -12.13 -43.68
CA PRO A 128 40.83 -12.86 -42.40
C PRO A 128 40.46 -12.04 -41.14
N SER A 129 40.18 -12.83 -40.09
CA SER A 129 39.76 -12.49 -38.72
C SER A 129 40.75 -11.66 -37.88
N GLN A 130 40.25 -10.72 -37.06
CA GLN A 130 40.86 -10.33 -35.79
C GLN A 130 39.80 -9.92 -34.73
N LYS A 131 40.23 -9.96 -33.47
CA LYS A 131 39.51 -10.27 -32.23
C LYS A 131 38.81 -9.09 -31.55
N ALA A 132 37.94 -9.44 -30.59
CA ALA A 132 37.34 -8.57 -29.59
C ALA A 132 38.38 -7.94 -28.63
N ALA A 133 38.42 -6.60 -28.61
CA ALA A 133 38.71 -5.68 -27.50
C ALA A 133 38.76 -4.27 -28.10
N GLU A 134 38.42 -3.23 -27.31
CA GLU A 134 38.52 -1.79 -27.65
C GLU A 134 37.25 -1.14 -28.24
N HIS A 135 36.28 -0.85 -27.36
CA HIS A 135 35.42 0.33 -27.52
C HIS A 135 34.97 0.81 -26.13
N GLY A 136 35.92 1.39 -25.39
CA GLY A 136 35.74 1.89 -24.03
C GLY A 136 36.39 3.26 -23.78
N SER A 137 36.84 3.96 -24.83
CA SER A 137 37.51 5.26 -24.73
C SER A 137 36.74 6.43 -25.35
N ASP A 138 35.65 6.17 -26.10
CA ASP A 138 34.98 7.24 -26.88
C ASP A 138 33.72 7.80 -26.19
N ILE A 139 33.39 7.31 -24.99
CA ILE A 139 32.22 7.75 -24.21
C ILE A 139 32.61 8.83 -23.18
N GLU A 140 33.88 8.89 -22.78
CA GLU A 140 34.34 9.80 -21.71
C GLU A 140 34.67 11.22 -22.24
N GLU A 141 35.07 11.35 -23.51
CA GLU A 141 35.46 12.63 -24.10
C GLU A 141 34.25 13.50 -24.52
N GLN A 142 33.10 12.88 -24.82
CA GLN A 142 31.86 13.60 -25.18
C GLN A 142 31.08 14.10 -23.95
N ALA A 143 31.34 13.54 -22.76
CA ALA A 143 30.69 13.92 -21.51
C ALA A 143 31.26 15.22 -20.90
N ILE A 144 32.52 15.56 -21.22
CA ILE A 144 33.19 16.75 -20.67
C ILE A 144 32.84 18.01 -21.48
N ALA A 145 32.63 17.89 -22.80
CA ALA A 145 32.32 19.02 -23.69
C ALA A 145 30.89 19.58 -23.54
N SER A 146 29.96 18.80 -22.98
CA SER A 146 28.57 19.25 -22.78
C SER A 146 28.35 20.04 -21.49
N PHE A 147 29.35 20.10 -20.61
CA PHE A 147 29.24 20.74 -19.30
C PHE A 147 29.65 22.23 -19.31
N GLU A 148 30.53 22.65 -20.22
CA GLU A 148 31.06 24.03 -20.27
C GLU A 148 30.16 25.05 -20.99
N ASN A 149 29.13 24.61 -21.74
CA ASN A 149 28.30 25.50 -22.56
C ASN A 149 27.04 26.06 -21.86
N SER A 150 26.88 25.87 -20.54
CA SER A 150 25.64 26.25 -19.84
C SER A 150 25.76 27.47 -18.89
N TYR A 151 26.90 28.16 -18.84
CA TYR A 151 27.06 29.38 -18.04
C TYR A 151 27.56 30.57 -18.88
N GLN A 152 26.65 31.34 -19.50
CA GLN A 152 26.77 32.81 -19.62
C GLN A 152 25.50 33.51 -20.17
N LYS A 153 25.05 34.50 -19.36
CA LYS A 153 24.30 35.75 -19.68
C LYS A 153 22.79 35.62 -19.97
N GLN A 154 21.89 35.96 -19.03
CA GLN A 154 21.46 37.29 -18.54
C GLN A 154 20.73 38.18 -19.57
N SER A 155 19.43 38.39 -19.28
CA SER A 155 18.47 39.47 -19.61
C SER A 155 19.09 40.90 -19.63
N PRO A 156 18.46 42.01 -20.10
CA PRO A 156 17.00 42.27 -20.00
C PRO A 156 16.30 43.20 -21.05
N GLU A 157 14.97 43.32 -20.84
CA GLU A 157 14.15 44.54 -20.86
C GLU A 157 13.30 45.04 -22.07
N ASN A 158 12.04 45.35 -21.72
CA ASN A 158 11.19 46.50 -22.09
C ASN A 158 10.09 46.45 -23.19
N ARG A 159 8.83 46.48 -22.69
CA ARG A 159 7.85 47.61 -22.73
C ARG A 159 6.84 47.75 -23.88
N ASN A 160 5.56 47.69 -23.45
CA ASN A 160 4.31 48.38 -23.89
C ASN A 160 3.87 48.39 -25.37
N GLN A 161 2.63 48.00 -25.64
CA GLN A 161 1.50 48.95 -25.83
C GLN A 161 0.16 48.22 -26.02
N ALA A 162 -0.89 48.87 -25.52
CA ALA A 162 -2.29 48.53 -25.69
C ALA A 162 -2.92 49.37 -26.80
N SER A 163 -3.93 48.84 -27.50
CA SER A 163 -5.05 49.64 -28.02
C SER A 163 -6.24 48.76 -28.42
N SER A 164 -7.41 49.20 -27.93
CA SER A 164 -8.80 49.05 -28.40
C SER A 164 -8.97 49.17 -29.93
N VAL A 165 -10.09 48.85 -30.62
CA VAL A 165 -11.52 49.10 -30.36
C VAL A 165 -12.39 48.24 -31.32
N ASP A 166 -13.65 48.00 -30.91
CA ASP A 166 -14.91 48.04 -31.69
C ASP A 166 -15.52 46.83 -32.45
N ARG A 167 -16.61 46.34 -31.84
CA ARG A 167 -18.01 46.23 -32.29
C ARG A 167 -18.34 45.93 -33.77
N GLY A 168 -19.20 44.92 -33.96
CA GLY A 168 -20.09 44.84 -35.12
C GLY A 168 -20.94 43.56 -35.12
N ALA A 169 -22.21 43.69 -34.74
CA ALA A 169 -23.22 42.63 -34.71
C ALA A 169 -23.78 42.30 -36.11
N GLY A 170 -24.33 41.09 -36.27
CA GLY A 170 -25.20 40.77 -37.41
C GLY A 170 -25.43 39.28 -37.64
N ALA A 171 -26.41 38.70 -36.96
CA ALA A 171 -27.19 37.55 -37.46
C ALA A 171 -28.28 38.11 -38.41
N PRO A 172 -28.88 37.36 -39.38
CA PRO A 172 -29.65 36.15 -39.07
C PRO A 172 -29.82 35.07 -40.18
N ASN A 173 -30.52 34.01 -39.74
CA ASN A 173 -31.45 33.14 -40.47
C ASN A 173 -30.98 31.94 -41.32
N GLN A 174 -31.10 30.77 -40.69
CA GLN A 174 -31.99 29.64 -41.04
C GLN A 174 -32.29 29.36 -42.52
N ALA A 175 -31.92 28.15 -42.97
CA ALA A 175 -32.74 27.30 -43.81
C ALA A 175 -32.41 25.81 -43.55
N ILE A 176 -33.44 24.97 -43.54
CA ILE A 176 -33.45 23.55 -43.18
C ILE A 176 -33.61 22.71 -44.46
N THR A 177 -33.05 21.50 -44.42
CA THR A 177 -33.31 20.27 -45.23
C THR A 177 -32.48 20.04 -46.51
N PRO A 178 -32.30 18.77 -46.98
CA PRO A 178 -32.44 17.47 -46.30
C PRO A 178 -31.19 16.56 -46.43
N GLU A 179 -31.07 15.66 -45.46
CA GLU A 179 -30.68 14.24 -45.59
C GLU A 179 -29.99 13.81 -46.90
N ALA A 180 -28.66 13.77 -46.87
CA ALA A 180 -27.83 13.14 -47.90
C ALA A 180 -27.07 11.97 -47.28
N THR A 181 -27.33 10.81 -47.88
CA THR A 181 -26.80 9.48 -47.62
C THR A 181 -25.28 9.47 -47.44
N LEU A 182 -24.80 8.94 -46.31
CA LEU A 182 -23.38 8.68 -46.07
C LEU A 182 -22.87 7.61 -47.05
N PRO A 183 -21.80 7.86 -47.82
CA PRO A 183 -21.06 6.79 -48.45
C PRO A 183 -20.28 6.03 -47.36
N VAL A 184 -20.36 4.72 -47.40
CA VAL A 184 -19.51 3.81 -46.62
C VAL A 184 -18.07 4.04 -47.07
N ALA A 185 -17.30 4.79 -46.27
CA ALA A 185 -15.89 5.01 -46.51
C ALA A 185 -15.08 3.84 -45.93
N ASP A 186 -14.17 3.35 -46.76
CA ASP A 186 -13.16 2.33 -46.50
C ASP A 186 -12.49 2.48 -45.12
N VAL A 187 -12.53 1.40 -44.34
CA VAL A 187 -11.84 1.28 -43.05
C VAL A 187 -10.36 0.98 -43.31
N SER A 188 -9.62 1.95 -43.83
CA SER A 188 -8.17 1.80 -43.99
C SER A 188 -7.40 3.12 -44.01
N ASN A 189 -7.71 4.03 -43.07
CA ASN A 189 -6.72 4.94 -42.46
C ASN A 189 -7.43 5.82 -41.42
N SER A 190 -7.64 5.27 -40.21
CA SER A 190 -8.01 6.11 -39.07
C SER A 190 -6.73 6.85 -38.60
N PRO A 191 -6.77 8.17 -38.38
CA PRO A 191 -5.62 8.89 -37.84
C PRO A 191 -5.23 8.27 -36.50
N GLN A 192 -3.95 7.97 -36.33
CA GLN A 192 -3.43 7.41 -35.08
C GLN A 192 -3.53 8.47 -33.98
N VAL A 193 -4.57 8.39 -33.16
CA VAL A 193 -4.78 9.30 -32.02
C VAL A 193 -3.68 9.03 -30.99
N THR A 194 -2.89 10.04 -30.66
CA THR A 194 -1.85 9.91 -29.63
C THR A 194 -2.46 10.03 -28.23
N ILE A 195 -1.77 9.49 -27.22
CA ILE A 195 -2.16 9.66 -25.81
C ILE A 195 -2.31 11.16 -25.48
N ALA A 196 -1.40 12.01 -25.98
CA ALA A 196 -1.48 13.45 -25.78
C ALA A 196 -2.76 14.07 -26.37
N ASP A 197 -3.24 13.58 -27.52
CA ASP A 197 -4.47 14.08 -28.14
C ASP A 197 -5.71 13.70 -27.32
N ILE A 198 -5.71 12.53 -26.68
CA ILE A 198 -6.80 12.09 -25.78
C ILE A 198 -6.86 12.97 -24.53
N TYR A 199 -5.70 13.28 -23.95
CA TYR A 199 -5.62 14.15 -22.77
C TYR A 199 -6.09 15.57 -23.10
N LYS A 200 -5.78 16.07 -24.31
CA LYS A 200 -6.30 17.36 -24.82
C LYS A 200 -7.81 17.30 -25.08
N ALA A 201 -8.33 16.19 -25.60
CA ALA A 201 -9.74 16.04 -25.94
C ALA A 201 -10.66 16.02 -24.69
N LYS A 202 -10.16 15.56 -23.55
CA LYS A 202 -10.89 15.57 -22.27
C LYS A 202 -10.13 16.41 -21.23
N PRO A 203 -10.47 17.70 -21.03
CA PRO A 203 -9.77 18.59 -20.09
C PRO A 203 -9.62 18.04 -18.68
N TRP A 204 -10.58 17.23 -18.22
CA TRP A 204 -10.51 16.59 -16.91
C TRP A 204 -9.40 15.53 -16.82
N LEU A 205 -9.01 14.86 -17.92
CA LEU A 205 -7.90 13.89 -17.92
C LEU A 205 -6.56 14.59 -17.70
N SER A 206 -6.32 15.74 -18.36
CA SER A 206 -5.15 16.58 -18.12
C SER A 206 -5.06 17.01 -16.66
N ALA A 207 -6.16 17.59 -16.14
CA ALA A 207 -6.25 18.03 -14.76
C ALA A 207 -6.03 16.88 -13.77
N THR A 208 -6.60 15.70 -14.04
CA THR A 208 -6.40 14.48 -13.22
C THR A 208 -4.96 14.00 -13.26
N ALA A 209 -4.30 14.04 -14.42
CA ALA A 209 -2.90 13.63 -14.56
C ALA A 209 -1.95 14.61 -13.85
N GLU A 210 -2.20 15.91 -13.95
CA GLU A 210 -1.51 16.94 -13.19
C GLU A 210 -1.71 16.75 -11.68
N GLU A 211 -2.96 16.54 -11.23
CA GLU A 211 -3.28 16.28 -9.82
C GLU A 211 -2.55 15.03 -9.29
N LEU A 212 -2.51 13.94 -10.07
CA LEU A 212 -1.77 12.73 -9.71
C LEU A 212 -0.26 12.95 -9.68
N ALA A 213 0.29 13.71 -10.63
CA ALA A 213 1.71 14.06 -10.62
C ALA A 213 2.08 14.91 -9.41
N GLU A 214 1.25 15.89 -9.06
CA GLU A 214 1.41 16.66 -7.82
C GLU A 214 1.25 15.80 -6.57
N GLN A 215 0.29 14.88 -6.56
CA GLN A 215 0.10 13.96 -5.44
C GLN A 215 1.31 13.05 -5.27
N ARG A 216 1.87 12.49 -6.35
CA ARG A 216 3.10 11.70 -6.30
C ARG A 216 4.27 12.52 -5.76
N LYS A 217 4.43 13.78 -6.18
CA LYS A 217 5.45 14.69 -5.62
C LYS A 217 5.22 14.93 -4.13
N ARG A 218 3.97 15.16 -3.70
CA ARG A 218 3.63 15.32 -2.27
C ARG A 218 3.90 14.06 -1.47
N ASP A 219 3.56 12.89 -1.99
CA ASP A 219 3.76 11.60 -1.33
C ASP A 219 5.25 11.25 -1.25
N GLN A 220 6.03 11.58 -2.30
CA GLN A 220 7.47 11.46 -2.31
C GLN A 220 8.11 12.35 -1.24
N LEU A 221 7.80 13.65 -1.23
CA LEU A 221 8.27 14.58 -0.19
C LEU A 221 7.82 14.14 1.22
N TYR A 222 6.60 13.60 1.32
CA TYR A 222 6.10 13.07 2.59
C TYR A 222 6.94 11.89 3.07
N GLN A 223 7.33 11.00 2.16
CA GLN A 223 8.18 9.84 2.44
C GLN A 223 9.61 10.23 2.80
N GLU A 224 10.21 11.17 2.08
CA GLU A 224 11.56 11.68 2.35
C GLU A 224 11.70 12.21 3.78
N HIS A 225 10.69 12.92 4.29
CA HIS A 225 10.67 13.45 5.66
C HIS A 225 9.89 12.56 6.67
N LEU A 226 9.52 11.34 6.30
CA LEU A 226 8.67 10.50 7.15
C LEU A 226 9.39 10.07 8.43
N GLU A 227 10.67 9.70 8.33
CA GLU A 227 11.49 9.29 9.48
C GLU A 227 11.62 10.43 10.50
N GLU A 228 12.02 11.62 10.03
CA GLU A 228 12.13 12.82 10.86
C GLU A 228 10.80 13.16 11.54
N ARG A 229 9.67 13.00 10.84
CA ARG A 229 8.34 13.23 11.41
C ARG A 229 7.97 12.22 12.48
N ILE A 230 8.30 10.94 12.27
CA ILE A 230 8.11 9.87 13.25
C ILE A 230 8.93 10.17 14.50
N GLU A 231 10.21 10.48 14.34
CA GLU A 231 11.11 10.78 15.45
C GLU A 231 10.69 12.05 16.19
N LYS A 232 10.36 13.12 15.45
CA LYS A 232 9.86 14.36 16.02
C LYS A 232 8.60 14.13 16.85
N LEU A 233 7.61 13.44 16.30
CA LEU A 233 6.37 13.13 17.02
C LEU A 233 6.63 12.29 18.27
N TRP A 234 7.55 11.31 18.19
CA TRP A 234 7.95 10.50 19.33
C TRP A 234 8.62 11.34 20.42
N ASN A 235 9.56 12.21 20.04
CA ASN A 235 10.34 13.03 20.95
C ASN A 235 9.53 14.15 21.62
N GLU A 236 8.56 14.73 20.90
CA GLU A 236 7.64 15.74 21.43
C GLU A 236 6.51 15.15 22.29
N ALA A 237 6.28 13.83 22.22
CA ALA A 237 5.23 13.18 22.99
C ALA A 237 5.58 13.10 24.50
N LEU A 238 4.57 13.33 25.32
CA LEU A 238 4.68 13.33 26.78
C LEU A 238 4.81 11.90 27.33
N CYS A 239 5.58 11.74 28.39
CA CYS A 239 5.56 10.53 29.20
C CYS A 239 4.19 10.33 29.87
N LEU A 240 3.82 9.08 30.16
CA LEU A 240 2.49 8.75 30.70
C LEU A 240 2.26 9.21 32.15
N ASP A 241 3.32 9.57 32.86
CA ASP A 241 3.30 10.16 34.21
C ASP A 241 3.06 11.68 34.19
N SER A 242 3.28 12.35 33.06
CA SER A 242 3.03 13.79 32.91
C SER A 242 1.57 14.13 33.22
N PRO A 243 1.27 15.22 33.95
CA PRO A 243 -0.11 15.63 34.23
C PRO A 243 -0.98 15.75 32.97
N GLY A 244 -0.39 16.21 31.86
CA GLY A 244 -1.07 16.33 30.56
C GLY A 244 -1.51 15.00 29.95
N ALA A 245 -0.92 13.88 30.36
CA ALA A 245 -1.25 12.53 29.89
C ALA A 245 -2.45 11.87 30.61
N GLU A 246 -3.25 12.65 31.33
CA GLU A 246 -4.44 12.14 32.03
C GLU A 246 -5.41 11.34 31.14
N PRO A 247 -5.70 11.73 29.88
CA PRO A 247 -6.56 10.92 29.01
C PRO A 247 -6.00 9.53 28.73
N ALA A 248 -4.68 9.36 28.63
CA ALA A 248 -4.05 8.06 28.48
C ALA A 248 -4.16 7.21 29.76
N ARG A 249 -3.93 7.80 30.93
CA ARG A 249 -4.13 7.09 32.21
C ARG A 249 -5.59 6.70 32.43
N ALA A 250 -6.52 7.58 32.07
CA ALA A 250 -7.95 7.27 32.06
C ALA A 250 -8.28 6.10 31.11
N TYR A 251 -7.63 6.03 29.94
CA TYR A 251 -7.78 4.89 29.02
C TYR A 251 -7.42 3.56 29.65
N PHE A 252 -6.24 3.47 30.27
CA PHE A 252 -5.81 2.23 30.94
C PHE A 252 -6.68 1.89 32.15
N ARG A 253 -7.13 2.88 32.94
CA ARG A 253 -8.10 2.66 34.03
C ARG A 253 -9.44 2.14 33.54
N ASN A 254 -10.00 2.70 32.46
CA ASN A 254 -11.24 2.22 31.85
C ASN A 254 -11.12 0.78 31.32
N ARG A 255 -9.89 0.35 31.03
CA ARG A 255 -9.53 -1.01 30.61
C ARG A 255 -9.14 -1.93 31.77
N GLN A 256 -9.23 -1.44 33.01
CA GLN A 256 -8.80 -2.11 34.24
C GLN A 256 -7.34 -2.59 34.23
N VAL A 257 -6.50 -1.99 33.38
CA VAL A 257 -5.08 -2.27 33.30
C VAL A 257 -4.35 -1.21 34.11
N SER A 258 -3.77 -1.59 35.25
CA SER A 258 -2.87 -0.69 35.97
C SER A 258 -1.58 -0.50 35.16
N ILE A 259 -1.11 0.72 34.99
CA ILE A 259 0.22 1.02 34.41
C ILE A 259 1.20 1.62 35.43
N ARG A 260 0.77 1.75 36.69
CA ARG A 260 1.59 2.30 37.78
C ARG A 260 2.81 1.43 38.04
N GLY A 261 3.99 2.06 38.17
CA GLY A 261 5.26 1.38 38.45
C GLY A 261 5.89 0.68 37.25
N LEU A 262 5.33 0.81 36.03
CA LEU A 262 5.97 0.32 34.81
C LEU A 262 6.77 1.44 34.16
N ASN A 263 8.02 1.16 33.80
CA ASN A 263 8.79 2.06 32.96
C ASN A 263 8.39 1.86 31.49
N LEU A 264 7.41 2.64 31.03
CA LEU A 264 6.91 2.58 29.67
C LEU A 264 7.39 3.73 28.79
N ASN A 265 8.26 4.62 29.29
CA ASN A 265 8.62 5.88 28.61
C ASN A 265 9.31 5.67 27.25
N ASN A 266 9.96 4.53 27.05
CA ASN A 266 10.58 4.15 25.77
C ASN A 266 9.66 3.32 24.85
N THR A 267 8.42 3.05 25.30
CA THR A 267 7.46 2.18 24.62
C THR A 267 6.16 2.91 24.30
N LEU A 268 5.59 3.61 25.27
CA LEU A 268 4.34 4.34 25.19
C LEU A 268 4.52 5.80 25.64
N ARG A 269 3.98 6.71 24.85
CA ARG A 269 3.91 8.14 25.13
C ARG A 269 2.53 8.68 24.78
N PHE A 270 2.31 9.95 25.04
CA PHE A 270 1.02 10.60 24.85
C PHE A 270 1.16 11.96 24.16
N VAL A 271 0.28 12.21 23.20
CA VAL A 271 0.16 13.49 22.50
C VAL A 271 -1.19 14.10 22.85
N PRO A 272 -1.24 15.26 23.53
CA PRO A 272 -2.50 15.89 23.93
C PRO A 272 -3.41 16.28 22.76
N LYS A 273 -2.80 16.65 21.63
CA LYS A 273 -3.50 17.19 20.46
C LYS A 273 -2.85 16.64 19.19
N LEU A 274 -3.40 15.55 18.65
CA LEU A 274 -2.94 14.92 17.44
C LEU A 274 -4.01 14.98 16.34
N VAL A 275 -3.63 15.50 15.18
CA VAL A 275 -4.53 15.59 14.02
C VAL A 275 -4.97 14.19 13.59
N TYR A 276 -6.27 14.00 13.42
CA TYR A 276 -6.83 12.82 12.76
C TYR A 276 -7.08 13.10 11.28
N ARG A 277 -6.54 12.24 10.41
CA ARG A 277 -6.83 12.24 8.98
C ARG A 277 -7.57 10.96 8.59
N ASP A 278 -8.64 11.11 7.82
CA ASP A 278 -9.35 9.98 7.24
C ASP A 278 -8.59 9.37 6.06
N GLU A 279 -9.19 8.40 5.35
CA GLU A 279 -8.58 7.75 4.20
C GLU A 279 -8.52 8.63 2.95
N ASP A 280 -9.33 9.69 2.90
CA ASP A 280 -9.39 10.65 1.80
C ASP A 280 -8.44 11.84 2.02
N GLY A 281 -7.78 11.90 3.19
CA GLY A 281 -6.83 12.93 3.58
C GLY A 281 -7.46 14.11 4.31
N ASN A 282 -8.76 14.07 4.58
CA ASN A 282 -9.46 15.15 5.29
C ASN A 282 -9.08 15.16 6.77
N ASN A 283 -8.87 16.35 7.33
CA ASN A 283 -8.66 16.52 8.76
C ASN A 283 -10.01 16.46 9.48
N LEU A 284 -10.25 15.43 10.30
CA LEU A 284 -11.48 15.30 11.12
C LEU A 284 -11.33 15.87 12.53
N GLY A 285 -10.34 16.77 12.71
CA GLY A 285 -10.06 17.43 13.98
C GLY A 285 -8.94 16.79 14.77
N ASP A 286 -8.73 17.34 15.96
CA ASP A 286 -7.62 16.97 16.84
C ASP A 286 -8.10 16.16 18.04
N HIS A 287 -7.33 15.13 18.37
CA HIS A 287 -7.68 14.21 19.44
C HIS A 287 -6.46 13.93 20.33
N PRO A 288 -6.65 13.79 21.65
CA PRO A 288 -5.69 13.12 22.53
C PRO A 288 -5.32 11.75 21.96
N ALA A 289 -4.05 11.37 21.99
CA ALA A 289 -3.62 10.09 21.44
C ALA A 289 -2.51 9.43 22.27
N ILE A 290 -2.64 8.13 22.49
CA ILE A 290 -1.52 7.29 22.91
C ILE A 290 -0.69 6.98 21.66
N VAL A 291 0.61 7.13 21.78
CA VAL A 291 1.58 6.84 20.73
C VAL A 291 2.48 5.72 21.24
N ALA A 292 2.49 4.59 20.52
CA ALA A 292 3.30 3.42 20.84
C ALA A 292 4.40 3.24 19.80
N ALA A 293 5.64 3.07 20.27
CA ALA A 293 6.79 2.83 19.41
C ALA A 293 6.80 1.38 18.91
N ILE A 294 6.77 1.22 17.59
CA ILE A 294 7.02 -0.07 16.94
C ILE A 294 8.50 -0.14 16.60
N ARG A 295 9.18 -1.17 17.08
CA ARG A 295 10.62 -1.35 16.93
C ARG A 295 10.95 -2.64 16.19
N ASP A 296 11.98 -2.59 15.35
CA ASP A 296 12.53 -3.76 14.65
C ASP A 296 13.24 -4.71 15.61
N LYS A 297 13.85 -5.80 15.10
CA LYS A 297 14.63 -6.79 15.87
C LYS A 297 15.81 -6.16 16.65
N ASP A 298 16.42 -5.11 16.12
CA ASP A 298 17.58 -4.44 16.71
C ASP A 298 17.17 -3.34 17.71
N GLY A 299 15.85 -3.10 17.87
CA GLY A 299 15.30 -2.13 18.79
C GLY A 299 15.20 -0.70 18.23
N LYS A 300 15.49 -0.50 16.94
CA LYS A 300 15.37 0.82 16.30
C LYS A 300 13.90 1.16 16.05
N LEU A 301 13.59 2.46 16.10
CA LEU A 301 12.24 2.95 15.86
C LEU A 301 11.90 2.81 14.37
N VAL A 302 10.86 2.03 14.07
CA VAL A 302 10.37 1.83 12.70
C VAL A 302 9.24 2.80 12.40
N THR A 303 8.19 2.77 13.22
CA THR A 303 7.02 3.63 13.06
C THR A 303 6.24 3.71 14.38
N LEU A 304 5.13 4.44 14.37
CA LEU A 304 4.29 4.67 15.54
C LEU A 304 2.89 4.13 15.34
N HIS A 305 2.39 3.42 16.33
CA HIS A 305 0.98 3.08 16.42
C HIS A 305 0.24 4.10 17.28
N ARG A 306 -0.80 4.72 16.72
CA ARG A 306 -1.58 5.78 17.36
C ARG A 306 -2.94 5.25 17.77
N THR A 307 -3.29 5.44 19.03
CA THR A 307 -4.64 5.19 19.54
C THR A 307 -5.27 6.51 19.92
N TYR A 308 -6.22 6.98 19.11
CA TYR A 308 -6.94 8.24 19.32
C TYR A 308 -8.02 8.07 20.39
N LEU A 309 -8.07 9.04 21.30
CA LEU A 309 -8.86 9.01 22.52
C LEU A 309 -9.78 10.24 22.62
N THR A 310 -10.78 10.12 23.48
CA THR A 310 -11.52 11.25 24.04
C THR A 310 -10.78 11.80 25.25
N LYS A 311 -11.15 13.01 25.70
CA LYS A 311 -10.61 13.61 26.92
C LYS A 311 -10.80 12.73 28.17
N ASN A 312 -11.83 11.87 28.17
CA ASN A 312 -12.17 10.97 29.28
C ASN A 312 -11.52 9.58 29.14
N GLY A 313 -10.57 9.40 28.22
CA GLY A 313 -9.87 8.13 28.02
C GLY A 313 -10.74 7.02 27.41
N LYS A 314 -11.75 7.35 26.60
CA LYS A 314 -12.42 6.37 25.74
C LYS A 314 -11.82 6.45 24.34
N LYS A 315 -11.98 5.43 23.50
CA LYS A 315 -11.58 5.51 22.09
C LYS A 315 -12.35 6.64 21.41
N ALA A 316 -11.67 7.43 20.57
CA ALA A 316 -12.29 8.51 19.82
C ALA A 316 -13.38 7.96 18.86
N ARG A 317 -14.45 8.74 18.66
CA ARG A 317 -15.54 8.40 17.72
C ARG A 317 -15.16 8.85 16.30
N VAL A 318 -14.16 8.19 15.74
CA VAL A 318 -13.61 8.43 14.40
C VAL A 318 -13.64 7.12 13.60
N PRO A 319 -13.55 7.15 12.25
CA PRO A 319 -13.67 5.94 11.42
C PRO A 319 -12.78 4.77 11.87
N SER A 320 -11.53 5.04 12.26
CA SER A 320 -10.67 4.07 12.93
C SER A 320 -9.89 4.72 14.07
N ALA A 321 -10.19 4.34 15.32
CA ALA A 321 -9.51 4.90 16.49
C ALA A 321 -8.04 4.44 16.63
N LYS A 322 -7.65 3.34 15.99
CA LYS A 322 -6.28 2.80 15.99
C LYS A 322 -5.69 2.94 14.59
N LYS A 323 -4.58 3.66 14.46
CA LYS A 323 -3.91 3.91 13.17
C LYS A 323 -2.40 3.84 13.30
N MET A 324 -1.77 3.08 12.43
CA MET A 324 -0.33 3.15 12.25
C MET A 324 0.05 4.43 11.48
N MET A 325 1.25 4.95 11.71
CA MET A 325 1.88 5.85 10.74
C MET A 325 2.40 5.04 9.55
N PRO A 326 2.57 5.66 8.37
CA PRO A 326 3.26 5.00 7.27
C PRO A 326 4.64 4.49 7.70
N VAL A 327 5.12 3.46 7.02
CA VAL A 327 6.44 2.88 7.24
C VAL A 327 7.39 3.51 6.21
N PRO A 328 8.54 4.04 6.63
CA PRO A 328 9.59 4.50 5.72
C PRO A 328 9.98 3.41 4.71
N ALA A 329 10.22 3.78 3.45
CA ALA A 329 10.47 2.83 2.36
C ALA A 329 11.72 1.95 2.56
N ASN A 330 12.67 2.40 3.40
CA ASN A 330 13.90 1.70 3.77
C ASN A 330 13.74 0.78 5.00
N LYS A 331 12.53 0.64 5.57
CA LYS A 331 12.27 -0.15 6.76
C LYS A 331 11.14 -1.14 6.55
N GLU A 332 11.23 -2.27 7.24
CA GLU A 332 10.17 -3.27 7.28
C GLU A 332 9.46 -3.25 8.63
N VAL A 333 8.13 -3.23 8.60
CA VAL A 333 7.30 -3.35 9.81
C VAL A 333 6.99 -4.79 10.17
N VAL A 334 7.18 -5.72 9.23
CA VAL A 334 6.95 -7.15 9.43
C VAL A 334 7.85 -7.65 10.56
N GLY A 335 7.25 -8.23 11.60
CA GLY A 335 7.95 -8.62 12.83
C GLY A 335 8.32 -7.47 13.80
N GLY A 336 7.97 -6.22 13.48
CA GLY A 336 8.14 -5.08 14.37
C GLY A 336 7.16 -5.13 15.55
N ALA A 337 7.62 -4.73 16.75
CA ALA A 337 6.85 -4.89 17.97
C ALA A 337 6.87 -3.65 18.88
N ILE A 338 5.76 -3.46 19.60
CA ILE A 338 5.69 -2.61 20.79
C ILE A 338 6.23 -3.42 21.96
N ARG A 339 7.45 -3.12 22.38
CA ARG A 339 8.23 -3.92 23.35
C ARG A 339 7.94 -3.52 24.80
N LEU A 340 6.97 -4.16 25.47
CA LEU A 340 6.61 -3.85 26.86
C LEU A 340 7.57 -4.51 27.87
N GLY A 341 8.84 -4.13 27.82
CA GLY A 341 9.91 -4.68 28.65
C GLY A 341 10.83 -5.63 27.89
N ASN A 342 11.83 -6.17 28.59
CA ASN A 342 12.84 -7.07 28.01
C ASN A 342 12.45 -8.54 28.20
N PRO A 343 12.80 -9.44 27.26
CA PRO A 343 12.66 -10.88 27.44
C PRO A 343 13.38 -11.33 28.72
N GLN A 344 12.84 -12.34 29.39
CA GLN A 344 13.39 -12.88 30.64
C GLN A 344 13.60 -14.39 30.48
N ASP A 345 14.77 -14.90 30.88
CA ASP A 345 15.11 -16.34 30.88
C ASP A 345 14.94 -17.04 29.51
N GLY A 346 15.12 -16.30 28.41
CA GLY A 346 14.90 -16.80 27.05
C GLY A 346 13.42 -17.02 26.69
N VAL A 347 12.49 -16.48 27.48
CA VAL A 347 11.05 -16.55 27.22
C VAL A 347 10.53 -15.16 26.84
N ILE A 348 9.76 -15.09 25.75
CA ILE A 348 9.06 -13.88 25.34
C ILE A 348 7.60 -14.18 25.03
N GLY A 349 6.69 -13.38 25.57
CA GLY A 349 5.29 -13.40 25.15
C GLY A 349 5.09 -12.51 23.93
N ILE A 350 4.17 -12.88 23.05
CA ILE A 350 3.71 -12.03 21.94
C ILE A 350 2.18 -11.99 21.92
N SER A 351 1.61 -10.88 21.45
CA SER A 351 0.18 -10.74 21.20
C SER A 351 -0.09 -9.75 20.06
N GLU A 352 -1.31 -9.72 19.54
CA GLU A 352 -1.72 -8.70 18.58
C GLU A 352 -1.87 -7.33 19.25
N GLY A 353 -2.66 -7.26 20.34
CA GLY A 353 -3.01 -6.01 21.00
C GLY A 353 -2.09 -5.60 22.16
N MET A 354 -1.86 -4.30 22.31
CA MET A 354 -1.14 -3.72 23.45
C MET A 354 -1.90 -3.91 24.77
N GLU A 355 -3.23 -3.85 24.73
CA GLU A 355 -4.06 -4.08 25.91
C GLU A 355 -3.97 -5.53 26.40
N THR A 356 -3.99 -6.49 25.48
CA THR A 356 -3.73 -7.92 25.73
C THR A 356 -2.36 -8.11 26.38
N ALA A 357 -1.30 -7.56 25.78
CA ALA A 357 0.06 -7.68 26.29
C ALA A 357 0.21 -7.11 27.73
N LEU A 358 -0.34 -5.92 27.99
CA LEU A 358 -0.32 -5.33 29.33
C LEU A 358 -1.15 -6.13 30.34
N SER A 359 -2.29 -6.69 29.92
CA SER A 359 -3.16 -7.50 30.78
C SER A 359 -2.45 -8.78 31.23
N VAL A 360 -1.81 -9.47 30.28
CA VAL A 360 -0.99 -10.66 30.55
C VAL A 360 0.18 -10.32 31.46
N TYR A 361 0.92 -9.24 31.17
CA TYR A 361 2.03 -8.81 32.01
C TYR A 361 1.57 -8.59 33.45
N ARG A 362 0.42 -7.93 33.65
CA ARG A 362 -0.11 -7.68 34.99
C ARG A 362 -0.57 -8.95 35.70
N ALA A 363 -1.16 -9.90 34.98
CA ALA A 363 -1.66 -11.12 35.58
C ALA A 363 -0.54 -12.14 35.88
N THR A 364 0.41 -12.30 34.96
CA THR A 364 1.39 -13.38 34.98
C THR A 364 2.79 -12.92 35.35
N GLY A 365 3.12 -11.64 35.14
CA GLY A 365 4.48 -11.11 35.22
C GLY A 365 5.34 -11.41 33.99
N GLN A 366 4.80 -12.09 32.97
CA GLN A 366 5.53 -12.38 31.74
C GLN A 366 5.67 -11.12 30.88
N THR A 367 6.89 -10.84 30.39
CA THR A 367 7.09 -9.82 29.35
C THR A 367 6.33 -10.22 28.08
N VAL A 368 5.45 -9.34 27.58
CA VAL A 368 4.73 -9.59 26.33
C VAL A 368 4.92 -8.42 25.37
N TRP A 369 5.23 -8.70 24.12
CA TRP A 369 5.34 -7.71 23.05
C TRP A 369 4.08 -7.69 22.19
N SER A 370 3.63 -6.50 21.80
CA SER A 370 2.44 -6.31 20.95
C SER A 370 2.85 -6.09 19.51
N LEU A 371 2.38 -6.94 18.60
CA LEU A 371 2.74 -6.95 17.17
C LEU A 371 1.72 -6.19 16.30
N VAL A 372 0.71 -5.57 16.92
CA VAL A 372 -0.28 -4.66 16.31
C VAL A 372 -1.28 -5.34 15.36
N SER A 373 -0.87 -6.34 14.59
CA SER A 373 -1.75 -7.16 13.74
C SER A 373 -1.23 -8.60 13.62
N CYS A 374 -2.13 -9.55 13.32
CA CYS A 374 -1.76 -10.93 13.00
C CYS A 374 -0.76 -11.02 11.83
N SER A 375 -0.87 -10.17 10.81
CA SER A 375 0.04 -10.18 9.65
C SER A 375 1.47 -9.79 10.02
N ILE A 376 1.64 -8.80 10.90
CA ILE A 376 2.97 -8.42 11.40
C ILE A 376 3.51 -9.50 12.34
N LEU A 377 2.63 -10.11 13.14
CA LEU A 377 2.96 -11.16 14.10
C LEU A 377 3.55 -12.40 13.41
N GLN A 378 2.99 -12.81 12.27
CA GLN A 378 3.53 -13.91 11.45
C GLN A 378 4.99 -13.69 11.05
N GLY A 379 5.40 -12.42 10.95
CA GLY A 379 6.75 -11.95 10.62
C GLY A 379 7.74 -11.96 11.78
N PHE A 380 7.30 -12.15 13.03
CA PHE A 380 8.09 -11.91 14.23
C PHE A 380 9.42 -12.68 14.24
N GLU A 381 10.50 -11.93 14.50
CA GLU A 381 11.85 -12.46 14.72
C GLU A 381 12.20 -12.30 16.20
N PRO A 382 12.28 -13.42 16.96
CA PRO A 382 12.61 -13.36 18.38
C PRO A 382 14.03 -12.82 18.61
N PRO A 383 14.26 -12.07 19.71
CA PRO A 383 15.61 -11.66 20.09
C PRO A 383 16.57 -12.84 20.26
N ALA A 384 17.86 -12.59 20.03
CA ALA A 384 18.89 -13.61 20.25
C ALA A 384 18.82 -14.18 21.67
N GLY A 385 18.97 -15.51 21.79
CA GLY A 385 18.85 -16.22 23.07
C GLY A 385 17.41 -16.57 23.48
N THR A 386 16.40 -16.22 22.66
CA THR A 386 15.03 -16.71 22.86
C THR A 386 14.99 -18.22 22.65
N LYS A 387 14.34 -18.89 23.59
CA LYS A 387 14.14 -20.33 23.68
C LYS A 387 12.66 -20.70 23.53
N VAL A 388 11.78 -19.86 24.06
CA VAL A 388 10.33 -20.05 24.00
C VAL A 388 9.62 -18.76 23.65
N VAL A 389 8.70 -18.84 22.69
CA VAL A 389 7.75 -17.80 22.35
C VAL A 389 6.37 -18.23 22.84
N VAL A 390 5.72 -17.40 23.66
CA VAL A 390 4.35 -17.64 24.12
C VAL A 390 3.41 -16.70 23.39
N HIS A 391 2.61 -17.25 22.49
CA HIS A 391 1.61 -16.49 21.74
C HIS A 391 0.30 -16.40 22.54
N TRP A 392 0.03 -15.21 23.08
CA TRP A 392 -1.23 -14.86 23.74
C TRP A 392 -2.24 -14.40 22.68
N ALA A 393 -2.83 -15.39 22.02
CA ALA A 393 -3.76 -15.19 20.92
C ALA A 393 -5.15 -14.76 21.42
N ASP A 394 -5.81 -13.92 20.63
CA ASP A 394 -7.21 -13.59 20.83
C ASP A 394 -8.09 -14.73 20.31
N LYS A 395 -9.16 -15.07 21.03
CA LYS A 395 -10.07 -16.15 20.63
C LYS A 395 -11.17 -15.59 19.75
N ASP A 396 -10.98 -15.67 18.45
CA ASP A 396 -11.95 -15.20 17.45
C ASP A 396 -12.62 -16.35 16.71
N ARG A 397 -13.69 -16.05 15.96
CA ARG A 397 -14.37 -17.05 15.11
C ARG A 397 -13.65 -17.31 13.79
N SER A 398 -12.71 -16.45 13.42
CA SER A 398 -11.91 -16.54 12.19
C SER A 398 -10.73 -17.50 12.31
N ALA A 399 -10.38 -17.94 13.53
CA ALA A 399 -9.17 -18.68 13.85
C ALA A 399 -7.89 -17.99 13.34
N ALA A 400 -7.88 -16.64 13.27
CA ALA A 400 -6.75 -15.90 12.70
C ALA A 400 -5.48 -16.06 13.53
N GLY A 401 -5.63 -16.11 14.86
CA GLY A 401 -4.53 -16.37 15.79
C GLY A 401 -3.93 -17.76 15.61
N GLU A 402 -4.75 -18.78 15.35
CA GLU A 402 -4.28 -20.16 15.11
C GLU A 402 -3.50 -20.28 13.80
N LEU A 403 -3.96 -19.60 12.74
CA LEU A 403 -3.23 -19.51 11.47
C LEU A 403 -1.87 -18.82 11.65
N ALA A 404 -1.84 -17.69 12.38
CA ALA A 404 -0.59 -16.99 12.65
C ALA A 404 0.39 -17.82 13.48
N ASP A 405 -0.14 -18.61 14.40
CA ASP A 405 0.62 -19.51 15.24
C ASP A 405 1.23 -20.69 14.46
N ALA A 406 0.49 -21.27 13.51
CA ALA A 406 1.02 -22.29 12.61
C ALA A 406 2.22 -21.79 11.79
N VAL A 407 2.11 -20.58 11.22
CA VAL A 407 3.20 -19.94 10.47
C VAL A 407 4.42 -19.67 11.37
N LEU A 408 4.19 -19.26 12.63
CA LEU A 408 5.28 -19.05 13.58
C LEU A 408 5.98 -20.35 13.96
N ARG A 409 5.23 -21.44 14.21
CA ARG A 409 5.79 -22.76 14.51
C ARG A 409 6.70 -23.24 13.38
N GLU A 410 6.18 -23.21 12.15
CA GLU A 410 6.92 -23.65 10.96
C GLU A 410 8.25 -22.91 10.80
N ARG A 411 8.30 -21.62 11.15
CA ARG A 411 9.52 -20.81 11.06
C ARG A 411 10.47 -20.97 12.25
N LEU A 412 9.94 -21.08 13.48
CA LEU A 412 10.73 -20.93 14.71
C LEU A 412 11.15 -22.28 15.30
N GLU A 413 10.33 -23.32 15.19
CA GLU A 413 10.64 -24.64 15.76
C GLU A 413 11.88 -25.29 15.11
N PRO A 414 12.10 -25.22 13.77
CA PRO A 414 13.34 -25.71 13.16
C PRO A 414 14.61 -24.98 13.65
N ARG A 415 14.46 -23.79 14.23
CA ARG A 415 15.55 -23.00 14.84
C ARG A 415 15.75 -23.33 16.33
N GLY A 416 15.04 -24.33 16.85
CA GLY A 416 15.10 -24.74 18.25
C GLY A 416 14.31 -23.84 19.20
N ILE A 417 13.39 -23.02 18.68
CA ILE A 417 12.55 -22.10 19.48
C ILE A 417 11.15 -22.70 19.59
N LYS A 418 10.73 -23.04 20.81
CA LYS A 418 9.41 -23.61 21.09
C LYS A 418 8.34 -22.52 21.01
N VAL A 419 7.20 -22.80 20.35
CA VAL A 419 6.05 -21.88 20.32
C VAL A 419 4.86 -22.46 21.09
N VAL A 420 4.44 -21.75 22.14
CA VAL A 420 3.31 -22.11 23.00
C VAL A 420 2.16 -21.15 22.76
N THR A 421 0.98 -21.66 22.42
CA THR A 421 -0.21 -20.82 22.21
C THR A 421 -1.08 -20.83 23.45
N MET A 422 -1.52 -19.64 23.85
CA MET A 422 -2.46 -19.42 24.93
C MET A 422 -3.72 -18.77 24.38
N LEU A 423 -4.85 -19.47 24.52
CA LEU A 423 -6.17 -18.95 24.20
C LEU A 423 -7.01 -18.77 25.48
N PRO A 424 -7.86 -17.73 25.55
CA PRO A 424 -8.86 -17.60 26.60
C PRO A 424 -9.71 -18.87 26.76
N ALA A 425 -9.81 -19.38 27.98
CA ALA A 425 -10.64 -20.56 28.29
C ALA A 425 -12.15 -20.27 28.16
N VAL A 426 -12.54 -19.00 28.24
CA VAL A 426 -13.93 -18.55 28.16
C VAL A 426 -14.57 -18.84 26.80
N PRO A 427 -15.87 -19.18 26.77
CA PRO A 427 -16.61 -19.30 25.52
C PRO A 427 -16.81 -17.92 24.89
N ILE A 428 -16.82 -17.85 23.56
CA ILE A 428 -17.10 -16.60 22.84
C ILE A 428 -18.59 -16.24 23.07
N PRO A 429 -18.92 -15.07 23.64
CA PRO A 429 -20.31 -14.63 23.79
C PRO A 429 -21.03 -14.58 22.44
N ARG A 430 -22.33 -14.92 22.42
CA ARG A 430 -23.13 -15.01 21.16
C ARG A 430 -23.07 -13.74 20.30
N ARG A 431 -23.02 -12.56 20.93
CA ARG A 431 -23.00 -11.25 20.27
C ARG A 431 -21.59 -10.70 20.03
N ALA A 432 -20.55 -11.37 20.51
CA ALA A 432 -19.16 -10.95 20.36
C ALA A 432 -18.50 -11.64 19.15
N LYS A 433 -17.56 -10.92 18.53
CA LYS A 433 -16.74 -11.45 17.42
C LYS A 433 -15.60 -12.36 17.90
N GLY A 434 -15.19 -12.17 19.14
CA GLY A 434 -14.14 -12.93 19.82
C GLY A 434 -14.03 -12.49 21.27
N VAL A 435 -13.04 -13.03 21.98
CA VAL A 435 -12.65 -12.64 23.34
C VAL A 435 -11.14 -12.46 23.37
N ASP A 436 -10.68 -11.31 23.87
CA ASP A 436 -9.26 -11.05 24.08
C ASP A 436 -8.87 -11.23 25.57
N TRP A 437 -7.58 -11.21 25.88
CA TRP A 437 -7.13 -11.36 27.28
C TRP A 437 -7.38 -10.12 28.15
N ASN A 438 -7.66 -8.95 27.57
CA ASN A 438 -8.12 -7.79 28.34
C ASN A 438 -9.55 -8.01 28.82
N ASP A 439 -10.42 -8.59 28.00
CA ASP A 439 -11.77 -9.00 28.39
C ASP A 439 -11.71 -10.02 29.54
N VAL A 440 -10.81 -11.02 29.46
CA VAL A 440 -10.59 -11.99 30.55
C VAL A 440 -10.19 -11.30 31.85
N LEU A 441 -9.29 -10.32 31.80
CA LEU A 441 -8.90 -9.55 32.97
C LEU A 441 -10.08 -8.78 33.57
N ILE A 442 -10.93 -8.18 32.72
CA ILE A 442 -12.08 -7.38 33.16
C ILE A 442 -13.17 -8.27 33.77
N GLU A 443 -13.46 -9.42 33.17
CA GLU A 443 -14.56 -10.29 33.58
C GLU A 443 -14.19 -11.23 34.73
N GLN A 444 -12.96 -11.75 34.73
CA GLN A 444 -12.52 -12.82 35.64
C GLN A 444 -11.36 -12.40 36.57
N GLY A 445 -10.80 -11.20 36.37
CA GLY A 445 -9.63 -10.74 37.10
C GLY A 445 -8.41 -11.63 36.85
N LEU A 446 -7.54 -11.74 37.86
CA LEU A 446 -6.30 -12.51 37.77
C LEU A 446 -6.54 -14.02 37.66
N PHE A 447 -7.69 -14.52 38.11
CA PHE A 447 -8.03 -15.94 38.11
C PHE A 447 -8.36 -16.49 36.72
N GLY A 448 -8.69 -15.63 35.76
CA GLY A 448 -8.89 -16.02 34.37
C GLY A 448 -7.60 -16.37 33.62
N PHE A 449 -6.43 -16.08 34.22
CA PHE A 449 -5.12 -16.37 33.64
C PHE A 449 -4.55 -17.68 34.17
N PRO A 450 -3.70 -18.37 33.39
CA PRO A 450 -2.99 -19.55 33.87
C PRO A 450 -2.10 -19.19 35.07
N ARG A 451 -2.00 -20.13 36.02
CA ARG A 451 -1.09 -19.98 37.16
C ARG A 451 0.35 -19.87 36.69
N LYS A 452 1.17 -19.09 37.41
CA LYS A 452 2.58 -18.87 37.07
C LYS A 452 3.37 -20.18 37.00
N GLU A 453 3.08 -21.13 37.88
CA GLU A 453 3.75 -22.45 37.88
C GLU A 453 3.41 -23.23 36.61
N HIS A 454 2.15 -23.19 36.17
CA HIS A 454 1.72 -23.84 34.94
C HIS A 454 2.40 -23.20 33.72
N LEU A 455 2.42 -21.87 33.65
CA LEU A 455 3.09 -21.14 32.56
C LEU A 455 4.60 -21.45 32.52
N ARG A 456 5.26 -21.51 33.68
CA ARG A 456 6.67 -21.90 33.79
C ARG A 456 6.92 -23.31 33.27
N ARG A 457 6.09 -24.29 33.63
CA ARG A 457 6.20 -25.67 33.12
C ARG A 457 6.03 -25.74 31.61
N LEU A 458 5.06 -25.01 31.05
CA LEU A 458 4.89 -24.93 29.60
C LEU A 458 6.11 -24.34 28.89
N CYS A 459 6.78 -23.38 29.53
CA CYS A 459 7.98 -22.72 29.01
C CYS A 459 9.29 -23.48 29.33
N GLN A 460 9.26 -24.58 30.08
CA GLN A 460 10.43 -25.42 30.23
C GLN A 460 10.68 -26.19 28.92
N ILE A 461 11.93 -26.18 28.47
CA ILE A 461 12.41 -27.08 27.42
C ILE A 461 12.77 -28.38 28.14
N GLY A 462 12.13 -29.48 27.76
CA GLY A 462 12.23 -30.75 28.47
C GLY A 462 13.67 -31.24 28.62
N GLN A 463 14.07 -31.50 29.87
CA GLN A 463 14.97 -32.60 30.22
C GLN A 463 14.21 -33.93 30.38
N GLU A 464 12.89 -33.96 30.12
CA GLU A 464 12.03 -35.11 30.41
C GLU A 464 12.16 -36.29 29.43
N GLU A 465 12.92 -36.16 28.33
CA GLU A 465 13.19 -37.28 27.41
C GLU A 465 14.47 -38.09 27.75
N ARG A 466 15.19 -37.81 28.85
CA ARG A 466 16.44 -38.54 29.18
C ARG A 466 16.33 -39.65 30.22
N ASN A 467 15.17 -39.88 30.83
CA ASN A 467 15.00 -40.89 31.90
C ASN A 467 13.91 -41.91 31.60
N VAL A 468 13.90 -42.46 30.38
CA VAL A 468 13.28 -43.76 30.10
C VAL A 468 14.21 -44.56 29.19
N ILE A 469 15.22 -45.18 29.80
CA ILE A 469 15.91 -46.38 29.28
C ILE A 469 15.99 -47.36 30.45
#